data_AF-A0A537W6M1-F1
#
_entry.id   AF-A0A537W6M1-F1
#
_cell.length_a   1.000
_cell.length_b   1.000
_cell.length_c   1.000
_cell.angle_alpha   90.00
_cell.angle_beta   90.00
_cell.angle_gamma   90.00
#
_symmetry.space_group_name_H-M   'P 1'
#
loop_
_entity.id
_entity.type
_entity.pdbx_description
1 polymer ?
#
loop_
_entity_poly.entity_id
_entity_poly.type
_entity_poly.pdbx_seq_one_letter_code
_entity_poly.pdbx_strand_id
1 'polypeptide(L)'
;MLMHINDDRPEVSSRVIELEARLNDALGSEQLAELRVELDWIQYRSNFREPVMVRDLVSGARATASELAIDLRQARRDLGAAVSRGVAELRDPERARRGRTYLEAYGPLRDSIVWRFNRSYWEHLPGWERLQGHGFEESLPGGGSDANHPEAIRDSVSELWSLLSRLDAQGDLRSEIYWLEIGVGSGRRAELWLDEFERVDATRGRRFYSRMRFLLGDYSPIAHERARARTARHSRAARTVHVDALDPLAALPELRSLVVYVHLTNVYDNLPTDQLVRRGPQLQRIEARAYVPPEGADRLRARHREVGDLTNAVTKLLEDGPAGLGDEERGLLFWRDLWEELRLEERLVPIDRERGPDLPRGLEPQDLEAALAGAPDELRFQLSDGAVKSFVNTLPLLHPRGILHLQDLFVADLADYGSGFRGPGKLDGSLLNWVNGALLRRVASRLVYDVRFEPFTYRPGSRTSILTATRR
;
A
#
# COMPACT_ATOMS: atom_id res chain seq x y z
N MET A 1 -18.27 8.53 -27.42
CA MET A 1 -17.86 7.73 -26.26
C MET A 1 -16.42 7.34 -26.47
N LEU A 2 -15.54 7.72 -25.55
CA LEU A 2 -14.17 7.26 -25.54
C LEU A 2 -14.05 6.17 -24.47
N MET A 3 -13.77 4.93 -24.90
CA MET A 3 -13.62 3.79 -24.01
C MET A 3 -12.16 3.37 -23.97
N HIS A 4 -11.59 3.34 -22.76
CA HIS A 4 -10.22 2.93 -22.53
C HIS A 4 -10.21 1.62 -21.72
N ILE A 5 -9.46 0.63 -22.19
CA ILE A 5 -9.39 -0.72 -21.62
C ILE A 5 -7.97 -0.96 -21.10
N ASN A 6 -7.83 -1.09 -19.78
CA ASN A 6 -6.52 -1.32 -19.13
C ASN A 6 -6.08 -2.80 -19.11
N ASP A 7 -6.91 -3.74 -19.58
CA ASP A 7 -6.61 -5.19 -19.54
C ASP A 7 -7.45 -5.95 -20.60
N ASP A 8 -6.89 -6.23 -21.78
CA ASP A 8 -7.60 -6.87 -22.90
C ASP A 8 -7.60 -8.41 -22.79
N ARG A 9 -8.14 -8.92 -21.68
CA ARG A 9 -8.38 -10.35 -21.52
C ARG A 9 -9.65 -10.79 -22.27
N PRO A 10 -9.72 -12.02 -22.81
CA PRO A 10 -10.91 -12.48 -23.55
C PRO A 10 -12.23 -12.38 -22.75
N GLU A 11 -12.19 -12.56 -21.43
CA GLU A 11 -13.37 -12.42 -20.57
C GLU A 11 -13.86 -10.96 -20.47
N VAL A 12 -12.98 -9.99 -20.71
CA VAL A 12 -13.26 -8.55 -20.70
C VAL A 12 -13.99 -8.16 -21.97
N SER A 13 -13.55 -8.64 -23.15
CA SER A 13 -14.13 -8.25 -24.45
C SER A 13 -15.63 -8.57 -24.56
N SER A 14 -16.10 -9.70 -24.03
CA SER A 14 -17.54 -10.02 -24.01
C SER A 14 -18.37 -9.10 -23.12
N ARG A 15 -17.79 -8.65 -22.00
CA ARG A 15 -18.43 -7.70 -21.06
C ARG A 15 -18.43 -6.28 -21.58
N VAL A 16 -17.42 -5.92 -22.36
CA VAL A 16 -17.34 -4.64 -23.06
C VAL A 16 -18.55 -4.48 -23.97
N ILE A 17 -18.86 -5.49 -24.79
CA ILE A 17 -20.02 -5.45 -25.69
C ILE A 17 -21.34 -5.27 -24.91
N GLU A 18 -21.51 -6.00 -23.80
CA GLU A 18 -22.68 -5.85 -22.93
C GLU A 18 -22.78 -4.42 -22.36
N LEU A 19 -21.66 -3.87 -21.91
CA LEU A 19 -21.59 -2.51 -21.38
C LEU A 19 -21.94 -1.47 -22.44
N GLU A 20 -21.37 -1.57 -23.64
CA GLU A 20 -21.66 -0.65 -24.75
C GLU A 20 -23.14 -0.64 -25.10
N ALA A 21 -23.76 -1.82 -25.22
CA ALA A 21 -25.20 -1.92 -25.48
C ALA A 21 -26.02 -1.21 -24.39
N ARG A 22 -25.70 -1.44 -23.11
CA ARG A 22 -26.39 -0.81 -21.99
C ARG A 22 -26.22 0.70 -21.95
N LEU A 23 -25.02 1.21 -22.23
CA LEU A 23 -24.77 2.65 -22.27
C LEU A 23 -25.52 3.29 -23.44
N ASN A 24 -25.55 2.64 -24.61
CA ASN A 24 -26.31 3.11 -25.77
C ASN A 24 -27.83 3.18 -25.49
N ASP A 25 -28.38 2.19 -24.81
CA ASP A 25 -29.80 2.19 -24.42
C ASP A 25 -30.12 3.26 -23.37
N ALA A 26 -29.15 3.55 -22.50
CA ALA A 26 -29.35 4.40 -21.33
C ALA A 26 -28.92 5.85 -21.52
N LEU A 27 -28.26 6.24 -22.61
CA LEU A 27 -27.77 7.60 -22.82
C LEU A 27 -28.09 8.10 -24.23
N GLY A 28 -28.38 9.39 -24.36
CA GLY A 28 -28.56 10.02 -25.68
C GLY A 28 -27.24 10.16 -26.43
N SER A 29 -27.29 10.34 -27.75
CA SER A 29 -26.10 10.42 -28.62
C SER A 29 -25.11 11.53 -28.21
N GLU A 30 -25.60 12.68 -27.74
CA GLU A 30 -24.75 13.77 -27.24
C GLU A 30 -24.02 13.39 -25.95
N GLN A 31 -24.74 12.80 -24.99
CA GLN A 31 -24.15 12.34 -23.72
C GLN A 31 -23.11 11.24 -23.97
N LEU A 32 -23.40 10.33 -24.89
CA LEU A 32 -22.45 9.29 -25.30
C LEU A 32 -21.22 9.89 -25.95
N ALA A 33 -21.35 10.93 -26.79
CA ALA A 33 -20.21 11.57 -27.43
C ALA A 33 -19.20 12.11 -26.41
N GLU A 34 -19.68 12.68 -25.32
CA GLU A 34 -18.88 13.30 -24.26
C GLU A 34 -18.45 12.31 -23.15
N LEU A 35 -19.10 11.16 -23.04
CA LEU A 35 -18.79 10.17 -22.01
C LEU A 35 -17.43 9.51 -22.25
N ARG A 36 -16.59 9.58 -21.21
CA ARG A 36 -15.40 8.76 -21.07
C ARG A 36 -15.68 7.57 -20.15
N VAL A 37 -15.28 6.39 -20.60
CA VAL A 37 -15.42 5.13 -19.88
C VAL A 37 -14.04 4.51 -19.69
N GLU A 38 -13.69 4.25 -18.44
CA GLU A 38 -12.42 3.59 -18.06
C GLU A 38 -12.72 2.18 -17.54
N LEU A 39 -12.12 1.17 -18.19
CA LEU A 39 -12.32 -0.23 -17.87
C LEU A 39 -11.08 -0.90 -17.26
N ASP A 40 -11.37 -1.84 -16.37
CA ASP A 40 -10.39 -2.64 -15.60
C ASP A 40 -9.38 -1.80 -14.84
N TRP A 41 -9.96 -0.94 -14.01
CA TRP A 41 -9.23 -0.17 -13.04
C TRP A 41 -8.48 -1.09 -12.05
N ILE A 42 -7.15 -1.01 -12.07
CA ILE A 42 -6.26 -1.82 -11.26
C ILE A 42 -6.43 -1.57 -9.77
N GLN A 43 -7.13 -2.46 -9.08
CA GLN A 43 -7.32 -2.40 -7.64
C GLN A 43 -7.57 -3.77 -7.03
N TYR A 44 -7.55 -3.80 -5.70
CA TYR A 44 -7.84 -4.94 -4.87
C TYR A 44 -9.30 -5.36 -4.97
N ARG A 45 -9.55 -6.67 -4.88
CA ARG A 45 -10.89 -7.28 -5.01
C ARG A 45 -11.94 -6.68 -4.08
N SER A 46 -11.52 -6.21 -2.90
CA SER A 46 -12.35 -5.48 -1.94
C SER A 46 -11.61 -4.18 -1.63
N ASN A 47 -12.13 -3.05 -2.08
CA ASN A 47 -11.60 -1.74 -1.75
C ASN A 47 -12.77 -0.77 -1.49
N PHE A 48 -12.49 0.49 -1.13
CA PHE A 48 -13.55 1.46 -0.82
C PHE A 48 -14.22 2.09 -2.05
N ARG A 49 -13.82 1.74 -3.27
CA ARG A 49 -14.46 2.21 -4.49
C ARG A 49 -15.50 1.21 -4.93
N GLU A 50 -16.62 1.76 -5.37
CA GLU A 50 -17.72 1.00 -5.95
C GLU A 50 -17.30 0.33 -7.27
N PRO A 51 -17.95 -0.78 -7.67
CA PRO A 51 -17.68 -1.45 -8.95
C PRO A 51 -17.87 -0.54 -10.17
N VAL A 52 -18.76 0.44 -10.06
CA VAL A 52 -18.96 1.52 -11.04
C VAL A 52 -18.95 2.84 -10.28
N MET A 53 -18.11 3.79 -10.72
CA MET A 53 -17.94 5.08 -10.08
C MET A 53 -18.01 6.21 -11.09
N VAL A 54 -18.79 7.25 -10.78
CA VAL A 54 -18.77 8.52 -11.51
C VAL A 54 -17.71 9.42 -10.89
N ARG A 55 -16.77 9.91 -11.70
CA ARG A 55 -15.68 10.80 -11.28
C ARG A 55 -15.84 12.15 -11.93
N ASP A 56 -15.79 13.20 -11.11
CA ASP A 56 -15.85 14.57 -11.63
C ASP A 56 -14.48 14.96 -12.20
N LEU A 57 -14.48 15.46 -13.43
CA LEU A 57 -13.35 16.16 -14.03
C LEU A 57 -13.46 17.63 -13.64
N VAL A 58 -12.51 18.12 -12.86
CA VAL A 58 -12.57 19.48 -12.29
C VAL A 58 -11.72 20.44 -13.11
N SER A 59 -12.21 21.66 -13.35
CA SER A 59 -11.40 22.79 -13.80
C SER A 59 -11.60 23.96 -12.84
N GLY A 60 -10.53 24.37 -12.16
CA GLY A 60 -10.63 25.31 -11.04
C GLY A 60 -11.48 24.75 -9.91
N ALA A 61 -12.55 25.45 -9.51
CA ALA A 61 -13.45 25.02 -8.43
C ALA A 61 -14.72 24.29 -8.92
N ARG A 62 -14.88 24.06 -10.23
CA ARG A 62 -16.12 23.52 -10.82
C ARG A 62 -15.87 22.19 -11.51
N ALA A 63 -16.80 21.26 -11.35
CA ALA A 63 -16.87 20.07 -12.20
C ALA A 63 -17.26 20.51 -13.63
N THR A 64 -16.47 20.10 -14.61
CA THR A 64 -16.67 20.46 -16.03
C THR A 64 -17.15 19.30 -16.88
N ALA A 65 -16.93 18.06 -16.43
CA ALA A 65 -17.37 16.84 -17.09
C ALA A 65 -17.32 15.67 -16.10
N SER A 66 -17.82 14.50 -16.50
CA SER A 66 -17.80 13.29 -15.68
C SER A 66 -17.29 12.09 -16.46
N GLU A 67 -16.60 11.20 -15.75
CA GLU A 67 -16.05 9.94 -16.26
C GLU A 67 -16.67 8.75 -15.52
N LEU A 68 -16.96 7.68 -16.25
CA LEU A 68 -17.42 6.42 -15.67
C LEU A 68 -16.25 5.44 -15.52
N ALA A 69 -15.82 5.19 -14.28
CA ALA A 69 -14.87 4.13 -13.92
C ALA A 69 -15.60 2.82 -13.70
N ILE A 70 -15.12 1.72 -14.27
CA ILE A 70 -15.73 0.40 -14.10
C ILE A 70 -14.66 -0.65 -13.79
N ASP A 71 -14.80 -1.29 -12.63
CA ASP A 71 -14.03 -2.49 -12.27
C ASP A 71 -14.85 -3.74 -12.59
N LEU A 72 -14.58 -4.34 -13.76
CA LEU A 72 -15.30 -5.52 -14.25
C LEU A 72 -15.08 -6.76 -13.37
N ARG A 73 -14.02 -6.76 -12.54
CA ARG A 73 -13.72 -7.87 -11.61
C ARG A 73 -14.63 -7.81 -10.38
N GLN A 74 -15.02 -6.61 -9.94
CA GLN A 74 -15.98 -6.41 -8.85
C GLN A 74 -17.42 -6.52 -9.36
N ALA A 75 -17.71 -5.98 -10.56
CA ALA A 75 -19.03 -6.00 -11.18
C ALA A 75 -19.42 -7.38 -11.78
N ARG A 76 -18.86 -8.49 -11.28
CA ARG A 76 -19.03 -9.82 -11.90
C ARG A 76 -20.47 -10.31 -11.93
N ARG A 77 -21.24 -10.08 -10.87
CA ARG A 77 -22.61 -10.63 -10.74
C ARG A 77 -23.72 -9.64 -11.05
N ASP A 78 -23.44 -8.35 -10.99
CA ASP A 78 -24.46 -7.29 -11.06
C ASP A 78 -23.98 -6.06 -11.87
N LEU A 79 -23.33 -6.31 -13.01
CA LEU A 79 -22.85 -5.24 -13.90
C LEU A 79 -24.02 -4.34 -14.33
N GLY A 80 -25.16 -4.93 -14.67
CA GLY A 80 -26.34 -4.19 -15.13
C GLY A 80 -26.87 -3.18 -14.12
N ALA A 81 -27.09 -3.55 -12.86
CA ALA A 81 -27.59 -2.60 -11.88
C ALA A 81 -26.50 -1.60 -11.45
N ALA A 82 -25.23 -2.03 -11.38
CA ALA A 82 -24.12 -1.12 -11.08
C ALA A 82 -23.98 -0.02 -12.15
N VAL A 83 -24.02 -0.38 -13.44
CA VAL A 83 -24.01 0.57 -14.56
C VAL A 83 -25.25 1.47 -14.52
N SER A 84 -26.43 0.91 -14.26
CA SER A 84 -27.67 1.70 -14.15
C SER A 84 -27.58 2.76 -13.05
N ARG A 85 -27.01 2.43 -11.88
CA ARG A 85 -26.75 3.39 -10.80
C ARG A 85 -25.76 4.47 -11.23
N GLY A 86 -24.67 4.10 -11.90
CA GLY A 86 -23.69 5.04 -12.45
C GLY A 86 -24.30 6.00 -13.48
N VAL A 87 -25.12 5.49 -14.40
CA VAL A 87 -25.85 6.32 -15.38
C VAL A 87 -26.87 7.24 -14.70
N ALA A 88 -27.57 6.77 -13.68
CA ALA A 88 -28.46 7.62 -12.90
C ALA A 88 -27.70 8.76 -12.20
N GLU A 89 -26.50 8.47 -11.66
CA GLU A 89 -25.62 9.49 -11.07
C GLU A 89 -25.09 10.46 -12.13
N LEU A 90 -24.75 10.02 -13.34
CA LEU A 90 -24.37 10.92 -14.44
C LEU A 90 -25.50 11.88 -14.82
N ARG A 91 -26.76 11.42 -14.78
CA ARG A 91 -27.94 12.23 -15.15
C ARG A 91 -28.35 13.22 -14.06
N ASP A 92 -28.21 12.84 -12.78
CA ASP A 92 -28.59 13.68 -11.64
C ASP A 92 -27.61 13.46 -10.47
N PRO A 93 -26.41 14.07 -10.52
CA PRO A 93 -25.37 13.90 -9.51
C PRO A 93 -25.83 14.33 -8.12
N GLU A 94 -26.58 15.43 -8.04
CA GLU A 94 -27.08 15.99 -6.79
C GLU A 94 -28.05 15.03 -6.10
N ARG A 95 -28.94 14.38 -6.86
CA ARG A 95 -29.82 13.36 -6.29
C ARG A 95 -29.06 12.11 -5.86
N ALA A 96 -28.08 11.65 -6.64
CA ALA A 96 -27.30 10.45 -6.30
C ALA A 96 -26.38 10.65 -5.09
N ARG A 97 -25.97 11.90 -4.84
CA ARG A 97 -25.11 12.29 -3.70
C ARG A 97 -25.93 12.68 -2.45
N ARG A 98 -27.23 12.91 -2.60
CA ARG A 98 -28.13 13.27 -1.50
C ARG A 98 -28.15 12.19 -0.41
N GLY A 99 -27.97 12.61 0.83
CA GLY A 99 -28.03 11.72 2.00
C GLY A 99 -26.74 10.93 2.27
N ARG A 100 -25.70 11.05 1.41
CA ARG A 100 -24.37 10.54 1.76
C ARG A 100 -23.87 11.25 3.02
N THR A 101 -23.32 10.48 3.96
CA THR A 101 -22.67 11.05 5.14
C THR A 101 -21.18 11.18 4.84
N TYR A 102 -20.73 12.40 4.55
CA TYR A 102 -19.32 12.70 4.27
C TYR A 102 -18.52 12.74 5.56
N LEU A 103 -17.40 12.02 5.59
CA LEU A 103 -16.52 11.91 6.76
C LEU A 103 -15.28 12.82 6.62
N GLU A 104 -15.00 13.30 5.42
CA GLU A 104 -13.92 14.23 5.12
C GLU A 104 -14.23 15.07 3.88
N ALA A 105 -13.48 16.16 3.70
CA ALA A 105 -13.51 16.94 2.46
C ALA A 105 -12.63 16.28 1.38
N TYR A 106 -12.79 16.70 0.13
CA TYR A 106 -11.88 16.29 -0.93
C TYR A 106 -10.45 16.76 -0.63
N GLY A 107 -9.50 15.84 -0.76
CA GLY A 107 -8.07 16.14 -0.63
C GLY A 107 -7.21 15.05 -1.26
N PRO A 108 -5.87 15.15 -1.11
CA PRO A 108 -4.93 14.11 -1.52
C PRO A 108 -5.31 12.75 -0.92
N LEU A 109 -5.21 11.68 -1.72
CA LEU A 109 -5.56 10.33 -1.25
C LEU A 109 -4.66 9.89 -0.10
N ARG A 110 -3.39 10.29 -0.08
CA ARG A 110 -2.45 10.00 1.01
C ARG A 110 -2.89 10.54 2.38
N ASP A 111 -3.72 11.58 2.40
CA ASP A 111 -4.19 12.23 3.62
C ASP A 111 -5.60 11.75 4.05
N SER A 112 -6.25 10.89 3.25
CA SER A 112 -7.60 10.40 3.52
C SER A 112 -7.67 9.60 4.83
N ILE A 113 -8.82 9.68 5.53
CA ILE A 113 -9.09 8.96 6.77
C ILE A 113 -8.84 7.45 6.68
N VAL A 114 -8.90 6.88 5.47
CA VAL A 114 -8.65 5.45 5.26
C VAL A 114 -7.23 5.07 5.70
N TRP A 115 -6.24 5.93 5.47
CA TRP A 115 -4.86 5.70 5.92
C TRP A 115 -4.68 5.92 7.42
N ARG A 116 -5.46 6.85 8.01
CA ARG A 116 -5.49 7.03 9.47
C ARG A 116 -6.03 5.78 10.16
N PHE A 117 -7.10 5.20 9.63
CA PHE A 117 -7.60 3.90 10.08
C PHE A 117 -6.57 2.79 9.86
N ASN A 118 -5.87 2.75 8.71
CA ASN A 118 -4.83 1.74 8.48
C ASN A 118 -3.71 1.81 9.53
N ARG A 119 -3.28 3.02 9.92
CA ARG A 119 -2.34 3.20 11.02
C ARG A 119 -2.93 2.70 12.35
N SER A 120 -4.14 3.14 12.68
CA SER A 120 -4.83 2.73 13.91
C SER A 120 -5.04 1.21 13.99
N TYR A 121 -5.21 0.54 12.85
CA TYR A 121 -5.42 -0.91 12.78
C TYR A 121 -4.23 -1.66 13.38
N TRP A 122 -3.01 -1.25 13.04
CA TRP A 122 -1.78 -1.87 13.55
C TRP A 122 -1.52 -1.59 15.04
N GLU A 123 -2.06 -0.50 15.57
CA GLU A 123 -2.05 -0.20 17.01
C GLU A 123 -3.04 -1.07 17.79
N HIS A 124 -4.19 -1.39 17.17
CA HIS A 124 -5.28 -2.17 17.77
C HIS A 124 -5.40 -3.59 17.21
N LEU A 125 -4.32 -4.10 16.61
CA LEU A 125 -4.30 -5.39 15.91
C LEU A 125 -4.83 -6.56 16.76
N PRO A 126 -4.49 -6.70 18.06
CA PRO A 126 -5.04 -7.78 18.89
C PRO A 126 -6.56 -7.74 19.01
N GLY A 127 -7.16 -6.54 19.05
CA GLY A 127 -8.61 -6.38 19.06
C GLY A 127 -9.23 -6.91 17.78
N TRP A 128 -8.63 -6.55 16.64
CA TRP A 128 -9.04 -7.05 15.33
C TRP A 128 -8.90 -8.57 15.20
N GLU A 129 -7.77 -9.15 15.58
CA GLU A 129 -7.56 -10.60 15.52
C GLU A 129 -8.55 -11.36 16.42
N ARG A 130 -8.88 -10.81 17.60
CA ARG A 130 -9.94 -11.37 18.46
C ARG A 130 -11.31 -11.34 17.78
N LEU A 131 -11.67 -10.23 17.13
CA LEU A 131 -12.95 -10.09 16.43
C LEU A 131 -13.06 -10.99 15.20
N GLN A 132 -11.96 -11.18 14.46
CA GLN A 132 -11.94 -12.04 13.27
C GLN A 132 -11.77 -13.53 13.61
N GLY A 133 -11.22 -13.84 14.79
CA GLY A 133 -10.98 -15.21 15.25
C GLY A 133 -9.72 -15.85 14.66
N HIS A 134 -8.87 -15.09 13.97
CA HIS A 134 -7.59 -15.53 13.42
C HIS A 134 -6.57 -14.39 13.40
N GLY A 135 -5.28 -14.74 13.29
CA GLY A 135 -4.20 -13.75 13.17
C GLY A 135 -4.21 -13.05 11.81
N PHE A 136 -3.60 -11.85 11.72
CA PHE A 136 -3.50 -11.16 10.42
C PHE A 136 -2.65 -11.95 9.41
N GLU A 137 -1.63 -12.68 9.86
CA GLU A 137 -0.78 -13.49 8.98
C GLU A 137 -1.58 -14.59 8.27
N GLU A 138 -2.63 -15.12 8.92
CA GLU A 138 -3.52 -16.13 8.34
C GLU A 138 -4.41 -15.54 7.23
N SER A 139 -4.64 -14.23 7.25
CA SER A 139 -5.36 -13.51 6.19
C SER A 139 -4.50 -13.21 4.95
N LEU A 140 -3.17 -13.40 5.03
CA LEU A 140 -2.27 -13.23 3.90
C LEU A 140 -2.48 -14.34 2.85
N PRO A 141 -2.20 -14.08 1.56
CA PRO A 141 -2.28 -15.11 0.54
C PRO A 141 -1.41 -16.31 0.87
N GLY A 142 -2.03 -17.49 0.94
CA GLY A 142 -1.33 -18.72 1.32
C GLY A 142 -1.33 -19.00 2.82
N GLY A 143 -2.01 -18.19 3.64
CA GLY A 143 -2.18 -18.43 5.09
C GLY A 143 -0.96 -18.06 5.94
N GLY A 144 -0.02 -17.29 5.39
CA GLY A 144 1.17 -16.82 6.08
C GLY A 144 2.00 -15.86 5.24
N SER A 145 2.96 -15.18 5.87
CA SER A 145 3.88 -14.31 5.15
C SER A 145 4.87 -15.12 4.30
N ASP A 146 4.97 -14.78 3.01
CA ASP A 146 5.97 -15.34 2.09
C ASP A 146 7.40 -15.16 2.61
N ALA A 147 7.67 -14.12 3.40
CA ALA A 147 8.98 -13.90 4.01
C ALA A 147 9.41 -15.01 4.98
N ASN A 148 8.46 -15.80 5.48
CA ASN A 148 8.73 -16.94 6.36
C ASN A 148 9.11 -18.21 5.59
N HIS A 149 9.19 -18.16 4.25
CA HIS A 149 9.49 -19.33 3.44
C HIS A 149 10.89 -19.89 3.78
N PRO A 150 11.02 -21.18 4.16
CA PRO A 150 12.29 -21.72 4.66
C PRO A 150 13.46 -21.60 3.68
N GLU A 151 13.22 -21.79 2.37
CA GLU A 151 14.26 -21.64 1.35
C GLU A 151 14.69 -20.17 1.18
N ALA A 152 13.75 -19.23 1.19
CA ALA A 152 14.07 -17.80 1.09
C ALA A 152 14.90 -17.33 2.30
N ILE A 153 14.58 -17.83 3.50
CA ILE A 153 15.37 -17.59 4.71
C ILE A 153 16.80 -18.11 4.53
N ARG A 154 16.97 -19.37 4.11
CA ARG A 154 18.30 -19.97 3.90
C ARG A 154 19.15 -19.21 2.88
N ASP A 155 18.54 -18.82 1.77
CA ASP A 155 19.23 -18.08 0.71
C ASP A 155 19.67 -16.69 1.21
N SER A 156 18.78 -15.97 1.90
CA SER A 156 19.11 -14.67 2.49
C SER A 156 20.21 -14.75 3.55
N VAL A 157 20.24 -15.80 4.38
CA VAL A 157 21.33 -16.06 5.34
C VAL A 157 22.64 -16.32 4.62
N SER A 158 22.62 -17.16 3.58
CA SER A 158 23.82 -17.50 2.80
C SER A 158 24.41 -16.27 2.10
N GLU A 159 23.55 -15.43 1.53
CA GLU A 159 23.94 -14.17 0.90
C GLU A 159 24.60 -13.21 1.89
N LEU A 160 23.94 -12.94 3.03
CA LEU A 160 24.53 -12.04 4.03
C LEU A 160 25.85 -12.62 4.56
N TRP A 161 25.88 -13.91 4.92
CA TRP A 161 27.10 -14.49 5.47
C TRP A 161 28.28 -14.33 4.50
N SER A 162 28.03 -14.45 3.19
CA SER A 162 29.02 -14.22 2.15
C SER A 162 29.45 -12.75 2.06
N LEU A 163 28.51 -11.81 2.21
CA LEU A 163 28.83 -10.38 2.30
C LEU A 163 29.72 -10.09 3.52
N LEU A 164 29.33 -10.54 4.71
CA LEU A 164 30.10 -10.34 5.95
C LEU A 164 31.50 -10.91 5.83
N SER A 165 31.64 -12.09 5.24
CA SER A 165 32.95 -12.71 5.01
C SER A 165 33.85 -11.87 4.10
N ARG A 166 33.29 -11.25 3.06
CA ARG A 166 34.05 -10.34 2.19
C ARG A 166 34.47 -9.07 2.93
N LEU A 167 33.55 -8.46 3.69
CA LEU A 167 33.85 -7.26 4.47
C LEU A 167 34.92 -7.53 5.54
N ASP A 168 34.83 -8.65 6.25
CA ASP A 168 35.80 -9.07 7.26
C ASP A 168 37.19 -9.31 6.63
N ALA A 169 37.25 -9.99 5.49
CA ALA A 169 38.49 -10.21 4.75
C ALA A 169 39.16 -8.93 4.26
N GLN A 170 38.39 -7.84 4.11
CA GLN A 170 38.88 -6.54 3.66
C GLN A 170 39.13 -5.56 4.82
N GLY A 171 38.86 -5.97 6.06
CA GLY A 171 38.99 -5.10 7.23
C GLY A 171 37.89 -4.05 7.36
N ASP A 172 36.83 -4.16 6.56
CA ASP A 172 35.71 -3.21 6.48
C ASP A 172 34.58 -3.53 7.47
N LEU A 173 34.69 -4.63 8.23
CA LEU A 173 33.66 -5.07 9.17
C LEU A 173 33.96 -4.63 10.61
N ARG A 174 33.09 -3.80 11.18
CA ARG A 174 33.19 -3.32 12.57
C ARG A 174 32.98 -4.43 13.59
N SER A 175 33.43 -4.20 14.83
CA SER A 175 33.23 -5.14 15.94
C SER A 175 31.75 -5.48 16.16
N GLU A 176 30.86 -4.50 16.01
CA GLU A 176 29.41 -4.71 16.02
C GLU A 176 28.83 -4.66 14.59
N ILE A 177 27.94 -5.60 14.30
CA ILE A 177 27.32 -5.77 12.98
C ILE A 177 25.84 -5.46 13.11
N TYR A 178 25.40 -4.35 12.55
CA TYR A 178 24.01 -3.91 12.64
C TYR A 178 23.17 -4.50 11.51
N TRP A 179 22.07 -5.15 11.90
CA TRP A 179 20.99 -5.60 11.03
C TRP A 179 19.71 -4.90 11.47
N LEU A 180 18.93 -4.38 10.53
CA LEU A 180 17.64 -3.76 10.83
C LEU A 180 16.51 -4.47 10.09
N GLU A 181 15.48 -4.90 10.81
CA GLU A 181 14.20 -5.28 10.21
C GLU A 181 13.19 -4.17 10.55
N ILE A 182 12.54 -3.59 9.54
CA ILE A 182 11.51 -2.55 9.74
C ILE A 182 10.15 -3.18 9.48
N GLY A 183 9.22 -3.01 10.41
CA GLY A 183 7.92 -3.69 10.38
C GLY A 183 8.04 -5.15 10.78
N VAL A 184 8.61 -5.42 11.96
CA VAL A 184 8.91 -6.79 12.42
C VAL A 184 7.65 -7.65 12.63
N GLY A 185 6.47 -7.05 12.80
CA GLY A 185 5.21 -7.76 12.93
C GLY A 185 5.22 -8.77 14.09
N SER A 186 4.95 -10.05 13.80
CA SER A 186 4.95 -11.12 14.82
C SER A 186 6.35 -11.54 15.29
N GLY A 187 7.41 -11.07 14.62
CA GLY A 187 8.80 -11.50 14.80
C GLY A 187 9.12 -12.89 14.24
N ARG A 188 8.17 -13.56 13.55
CA ARG A 188 8.37 -14.93 13.04
C ARG A 188 9.53 -15.04 12.07
N ARG A 189 9.63 -14.11 11.14
CA ARG A 189 10.73 -14.07 10.19
C ARG A 189 12.07 -13.88 10.91
N ALA A 190 12.15 -12.89 11.81
CA ALA A 190 13.37 -12.61 12.57
C ALA A 190 13.83 -13.83 13.39
N GLU A 191 12.91 -14.55 14.04
CA GLU A 191 13.20 -15.82 14.72
C GLU A 191 13.84 -16.83 13.77
N LEU A 192 13.18 -17.14 12.65
CA LEU A 192 13.65 -18.13 11.67
C LEU A 192 15.00 -17.75 11.08
N TRP A 193 15.18 -16.47 10.79
CA TRP A 193 16.41 -15.94 10.21
C TRP A 193 17.59 -16.01 11.20
N LEU A 194 17.38 -15.56 12.44
CA LEU A 194 18.40 -15.62 13.50
C LEU A 194 18.81 -17.07 13.80
N ASP A 195 17.86 -17.99 13.78
CA ASP A 195 18.08 -19.43 13.93
C ASP A 195 19.07 -19.97 12.90
N GLU A 196 18.76 -19.69 11.64
CA GLU A 196 19.49 -20.21 10.51
C GLU A 196 20.86 -19.54 10.41
N PHE A 197 20.95 -18.24 10.73
CA PHE A 197 22.23 -17.54 10.77
C PHE A 197 23.15 -18.07 11.87
N GLU A 198 22.65 -18.26 13.10
CA GLU A 198 23.43 -18.85 14.21
C GLU A 198 23.97 -20.23 13.82
N ARG A 199 23.12 -21.07 13.23
CA ARG A 199 23.49 -22.41 12.74
C ARG A 199 24.58 -22.36 11.65
N VAL A 200 24.42 -21.50 10.65
CA VAL A 200 25.38 -21.34 9.54
C VAL A 200 26.70 -20.77 10.05
N ASP A 201 26.67 -19.77 10.92
CA ASP A 201 27.89 -19.15 11.46
C ASP A 201 28.67 -20.10 12.38
N ALA A 202 27.97 -20.90 13.20
CA ALA A 202 28.59 -21.96 14.01
C ALA A 202 29.31 -23.00 13.15
N THR A 203 28.73 -23.34 11.99
CA THR A 203 29.33 -24.32 11.05
C THR A 203 30.54 -23.74 10.31
N ARG A 204 30.49 -22.46 9.94
CA ARG A 204 31.54 -21.82 9.12
C ARG A 204 32.63 -21.12 9.94
N GLY A 205 32.44 -20.97 11.25
CA GLY A 205 33.50 -20.67 12.23
C GLY A 205 34.00 -19.22 12.27
N ARG A 206 33.23 -18.23 11.77
CA ARG A 206 33.63 -16.81 11.74
C ARG A 206 33.18 -16.00 12.96
N ARG A 207 32.23 -16.51 13.75
CA ARG A 207 31.68 -15.85 14.95
C ARG A 207 31.08 -14.47 14.64
N PHE A 208 30.44 -14.32 13.49
CA PHE A 208 29.69 -13.10 13.18
C PHE A 208 28.44 -12.97 14.05
N TYR A 209 27.82 -14.08 14.44
CA TYR A 209 26.57 -14.05 15.20
C TYR A 209 26.75 -13.39 16.59
N SER A 210 27.88 -13.61 17.27
CA SER A 210 28.16 -12.97 18.57
C SER A 210 28.41 -11.46 18.47
N ARG A 211 28.73 -10.96 17.27
CA ARG A 211 28.93 -9.54 16.94
C ARG A 211 27.64 -8.86 16.49
N MET A 212 26.57 -9.63 16.26
CA MET A 212 25.35 -9.14 15.67
C MET A 212 24.56 -8.24 16.64
N ARG A 213 23.98 -7.19 16.06
CA ARG A 213 23.01 -6.28 16.67
C ARG A 213 21.79 -6.25 15.74
N PHE A 214 20.90 -7.22 15.94
CA PHE A 214 19.65 -7.34 15.20
C PHE A 214 18.60 -6.40 15.82
N LEU A 215 18.19 -5.41 15.06
CA LEU A 215 17.24 -4.39 15.48
C LEU A 215 15.86 -4.74 14.93
N LEU A 216 14.94 -5.09 15.83
CA LEU A 216 13.55 -5.40 15.55
C LEU A 216 12.75 -4.08 15.58
N GLY A 217 12.63 -3.44 14.41
CA GLY A 217 12.02 -2.13 14.24
C GLY A 217 10.51 -2.20 14.02
N ASP A 218 9.77 -1.47 14.85
CA ASP A 218 8.32 -1.24 14.69
C ASP A 218 7.91 -0.03 15.53
N TYR A 219 6.75 0.55 15.26
CA TYR A 219 6.16 1.56 16.14
C TYR A 219 5.14 0.95 17.12
N SER A 220 4.56 -0.21 16.79
CA SER A 220 3.53 -0.88 17.59
C SER A 220 4.12 -1.56 18.84
N PRO A 221 3.68 -1.18 20.06
CA PRO A 221 4.13 -1.83 21.30
C PRO A 221 3.82 -3.34 21.34
N ILE A 222 2.71 -3.74 20.73
CA ILE A 222 2.28 -5.14 20.65
C ILE A 222 3.19 -5.94 19.70
N ALA A 223 3.53 -5.38 18.54
CA ALA A 223 4.49 -6.02 17.63
C ALA A 223 5.83 -6.25 18.33
N HIS A 224 6.29 -5.27 19.11
CA HIS A 224 7.47 -5.42 19.95
C HIS A 224 7.35 -6.50 21.01
N GLU A 225 6.22 -6.59 21.70
CA GLU A 225 5.98 -7.65 22.70
C GLU A 225 6.06 -9.04 22.05
N ARG A 226 5.34 -9.24 20.94
CA ARG A 226 5.35 -10.49 20.17
C ARG A 226 6.75 -10.84 19.67
N ALA A 227 7.44 -9.87 19.07
CA ALA A 227 8.78 -10.06 18.56
C ALA A 227 9.78 -10.42 19.68
N ARG A 228 9.75 -9.73 20.83
CA ARG A 228 10.60 -10.06 21.99
C ARG A 228 10.34 -11.46 22.52
N ALA A 229 9.07 -11.82 22.70
CA ALA A 229 8.70 -13.15 23.19
C ALA A 229 9.22 -14.24 22.24
N ARG A 230 9.09 -14.02 20.94
CA ARG A 230 9.51 -14.98 19.91
C ARG A 230 11.02 -15.08 19.76
N THR A 231 11.74 -13.96 19.83
CA THR A 231 13.21 -13.94 19.72
C THR A 231 13.93 -14.04 21.06
N ALA A 232 13.26 -14.49 22.13
CA ALA A 232 13.79 -14.46 23.50
C ALA A 232 15.15 -15.19 23.66
N ARG A 233 15.33 -16.33 22.97
CA ARG A 233 16.61 -17.05 22.95
C ARG A 233 17.77 -16.28 22.30
N HIS A 234 17.44 -15.33 21.43
CA HIS A 234 18.40 -14.48 20.73
C HIS A 234 18.58 -13.13 21.43
N SER A 235 18.12 -12.96 22.68
CA SER A 235 18.12 -11.68 23.42
C SER A 235 19.49 -11.00 23.56
N ARG A 236 20.60 -11.71 23.36
CA ARG A 236 21.95 -11.13 23.28
C ARG A 236 22.27 -10.46 21.95
N ALA A 237 21.66 -10.95 20.86
CA ALA A 237 21.85 -10.46 19.51
C ALA A 237 20.73 -9.52 19.06
N ALA A 238 19.49 -9.77 19.51
CA ALA A 238 18.28 -9.10 19.05
C ALA A 238 17.67 -8.19 20.12
N ARG A 239 17.28 -6.97 19.72
CA ARG A 239 16.55 -6.01 20.57
C ARG A 239 15.50 -5.26 19.75
N THR A 240 14.40 -4.89 20.41
CA THR A 240 13.38 -4.01 19.81
C THR A 240 13.84 -2.56 19.80
N VAL A 241 13.54 -1.86 18.72
CA VAL A 241 13.74 -0.42 18.57
C VAL A 241 12.46 0.22 18.05
N HIS A 242 12.09 1.37 18.61
CA HIS A 242 10.93 2.11 18.13
C HIS A 242 11.29 2.80 16.81
N VAL A 243 10.66 2.38 15.72
CA VAL A 243 10.93 2.89 14.37
C VAL A 243 9.60 3.10 13.64
N ASP A 244 9.31 4.35 13.29
CA ASP A 244 8.32 4.65 12.27
C ASP A 244 8.92 4.31 10.90
N ALA A 245 8.26 3.41 10.17
CA ALA A 245 8.69 3.00 8.83
C ALA A 245 8.82 4.18 7.86
N LEU A 246 8.10 5.29 8.07
CA LEU A 246 8.21 6.50 7.24
C LEU A 246 9.51 7.29 7.48
N ASP A 247 10.16 7.15 8.64
CA ASP A 247 11.39 7.88 8.93
C ASP A 247 12.39 7.09 9.80
N PRO A 248 12.97 5.99 9.28
CA PRO A 248 13.94 5.19 10.03
C PRO A 248 15.20 5.98 10.41
N LEU A 249 15.59 6.96 9.59
CA LEU A 249 16.74 7.82 9.87
C LEU A 249 16.55 8.68 11.11
N ALA A 250 15.33 9.21 11.33
CA ALA A 250 15.03 9.99 12.52
C ALA A 250 15.08 9.14 13.79
N ALA A 251 14.71 7.86 13.70
CA ALA A 251 14.73 6.93 14.82
C ALA A 251 16.15 6.42 15.16
N LEU A 252 17.02 6.29 14.16
CA LEU A 252 18.36 5.68 14.30
C LEU A 252 19.47 6.55 13.69
N PRO A 253 19.55 7.87 13.99
CA PRO A 253 20.50 8.78 13.35
C PRO A 253 21.97 8.43 13.63
N GLU A 254 22.25 7.75 14.73
CA GLU A 254 23.56 7.24 15.12
C GLU A 254 24.05 6.07 14.28
N LEU A 255 23.14 5.39 13.56
CA LEU A 255 23.45 4.24 12.70
C LEU A 255 23.69 4.62 11.24
N ARG A 256 23.84 5.90 10.93
CA ARG A 256 24.21 6.37 9.58
C ARG A 256 25.45 5.64 9.08
N SER A 257 25.30 5.01 7.92
CA SER A 257 26.33 4.22 7.25
C SER A 257 26.87 3.02 8.06
N LEU A 258 26.10 2.50 9.03
CA LEU A 258 26.53 1.38 9.88
C LEU A 258 25.73 0.09 9.64
N VAL A 259 24.51 0.19 9.12
CA VAL A 259 23.63 -0.98 8.98
C VAL A 259 24.03 -1.79 7.76
N VAL A 260 24.49 -3.03 7.96
CA VAL A 260 24.97 -3.89 6.87
C VAL A 260 23.81 -4.49 6.08
N TYR A 261 22.68 -4.73 6.75
CA TYR A 261 21.50 -5.30 6.11
C TYR A 261 20.23 -4.68 6.67
N VAL A 262 19.37 -4.19 5.78
CA VAL A 262 18.03 -3.75 6.11
C VAL A 262 17.03 -4.65 5.40
N HIS A 263 16.01 -5.10 6.13
CA HIS A 263 14.95 -5.95 5.62
C HIS A 263 13.56 -5.38 5.89
N LEU A 264 12.67 -5.44 4.89
CA LEU A 264 11.24 -5.11 5.02
C LEU A 264 10.39 -6.15 4.28
N THR A 265 9.20 -6.45 4.77
CA THR A 265 8.20 -7.22 4.01
C THR A 265 6.79 -6.77 4.33
N ASN A 266 5.97 -6.55 3.30
CA ASN A 266 4.58 -6.08 3.41
C ASN A 266 4.49 -4.79 4.24
N VAL A 267 5.43 -3.88 4.00
CA VAL A 267 5.47 -2.58 4.68
C VAL A 267 5.11 -1.49 3.69
N TYR A 268 5.72 -1.47 2.51
CA TYR A 268 5.58 -0.35 1.58
C TYR A 268 4.19 -0.31 0.93
N ASP A 269 3.59 -1.47 0.69
CA ASP A 269 2.18 -1.58 0.29
C ASP A 269 1.18 -1.07 1.35
N ASN A 270 1.58 -1.00 2.62
CA ASN A 270 0.75 -0.51 3.73
C ASN A 270 0.93 1.00 4.00
N LEU A 271 1.80 1.68 3.25
CA LEU A 271 2.07 3.10 3.46
C LEU A 271 1.19 4.01 2.58
N PRO A 272 0.88 5.23 3.05
CA PRO A 272 0.06 6.17 2.30
C PRO A 272 0.60 6.49 0.91
N THR A 273 -0.31 6.69 -0.04
CA THR A 273 0.05 7.05 -1.41
C THR A 273 -1.03 7.89 -2.08
N ASP A 274 -0.57 8.84 -2.89
CA ASP A 274 -1.35 9.50 -3.92
C ASP A 274 -1.33 8.71 -5.23
N GLN A 275 -2.23 9.08 -6.13
CA GLN A 275 -2.30 8.55 -7.48
C GLN A 275 -2.42 9.70 -8.48
N LEU A 276 -1.79 9.51 -9.64
CA LEU A 276 -1.89 10.40 -10.77
C LEU A 276 -2.53 9.67 -11.96
N VAL A 277 -3.20 10.45 -12.81
CA VAL A 277 -3.64 10.03 -14.15
C VAL A 277 -2.87 10.84 -15.18
N ARG A 278 -2.24 10.16 -16.13
CA ARG A 278 -1.67 10.74 -17.34
C ARG A 278 -2.66 10.58 -18.49
N ARG A 279 -2.80 11.66 -19.27
CA ARG A 279 -3.60 11.75 -20.50
C ARG A 279 -2.82 12.52 -21.54
N GLY A 280 -2.09 11.79 -22.39
CA GLY A 280 -1.07 12.36 -23.27
C GLY A 280 -0.08 13.23 -22.47
N PRO A 281 0.00 14.56 -22.74
CA PRO A 281 0.90 15.48 -22.05
C PRO A 281 0.28 16.11 -20.79
N GLN A 282 -0.89 15.69 -20.35
CA GLN A 282 -1.56 16.22 -19.16
C GLN A 282 -1.45 15.25 -18.00
N LEU A 283 -1.19 15.78 -16.80
CA LEU A 283 -1.28 15.05 -15.54
C LEU A 283 -2.45 15.59 -14.73
N GLN A 284 -3.17 14.68 -14.09
CA GLN A 284 -4.24 14.99 -13.16
C GLN A 284 -3.96 14.26 -11.85
N ARG A 285 -4.12 14.97 -10.73
CA ARG A 285 -4.13 14.36 -9.40
C ARG A 285 -5.50 13.79 -9.12
N ILE A 286 -5.51 12.68 -8.40
CA ILE A 286 -6.72 12.08 -7.89
C ILE A 286 -6.92 12.57 -6.47
N GLU A 287 -8.01 13.30 -6.27
CA GLU A 287 -8.45 13.64 -4.93
C GLU A 287 -9.60 12.74 -4.53
N ALA A 288 -9.65 12.39 -3.25
CA ALA A 288 -10.65 11.51 -2.71
C ALA A 288 -11.32 12.14 -1.48
N ARG A 289 -12.54 11.69 -1.18
CA ARG A 289 -13.19 11.87 0.12
C ARG A 289 -13.92 10.61 0.52
N ALA A 290 -13.82 10.26 1.78
CA ALA A 290 -14.58 9.18 2.37
C ALA A 290 -16.01 9.59 2.72
N TYR A 291 -16.94 8.66 2.50
CA TYR A 291 -18.34 8.80 2.85
C TYR A 291 -18.96 7.46 3.20
N VAL A 292 -20.11 7.50 3.86
CA VAL A 292 -21.00 6.34 4.04
C VAL A 292 -22.26 6.55 3.20
N PRO A 293 -22.63 5.58 2.33
CA PRO A 293 -23.89 5.64 1.58
C PRO A 293 -25.11 5.70 2.52
N PRO A 294 -26.26 6.27 2.08
CA PRO A 294 -27.44 6.41 2.94
C PRO A 294 -27.88 5.10 3.62
N GLU A 295 -27.96 4.01 2.85
CA GLU A 295 -28.35 2.70 3.39
C GLU A 295 -27.34 2.13 4.39
N GLY A 296 -26.04 2.37 4.15
CA GLY A 296 -24.98 1.99 5.08
C GLY A 296 -25.05 2.78 6.38
N ALA A 297 -25.34 4.08 6.29
CA ALA A 297 -25.54 4.92 7.46
C ALA A 297 -26.76 4.46 8.28
N ASP A 298 -27.85 4.06 7.63
CA ASP A 298 -29.02 3.51 8.31
C ASP A 298 -28.72 2.17 9.00
N ARG A 299 -27.95 1.28 8.35
CA ARG A 299 -27.48 0.02 8.95
C ARG A 299 -26.60 0.27 10.17
N LEU A 300 -25.65 1.20 10.08
CA LEU A 300 -24.78 1.57 11.20
C LEU A 300 -25.58 2.14 12.36
N ARG A 301 -26.50 3.09 12.10
CA ARG A 301 -27.38 3.65 13.13
C ARG A 301 -28.28 2.60 13.76
N ALA A 302 -28.75 1.62 12.99
CA ALA A 302 -29.62 0.57 13.51
C ALA A 302 -28.88 -0.37 14.48
N ARG A 303 -27.61 -0.71 14.17
CA ARG A 303 -26.77 -1.62 14.96
C ARG A 303 -26.08 -0.94 16.14
N HIS A 304 -25.65 0.31 15.97
CA HIS A 304 -24.81 1.07 16.90
C HIS A 304 -25.51 2.37 17.32
N ARG A 305 -26.74 2.26 17.85
CA ARG A 305 -27.63 3.41 18.16
C ARG A 305 -27.02 4.38 19.17
N GLU A 306 -26.19 3.86 20.06
CA GLU A 306 -25.49 4.57 21.12
C GLU A 306 -24.40 5.51 20.60
N VAL A 307 -23.93 5.31 19.37
CA VAL A 307 -22.84 6.07 18.78
C VAL A 307 -23.28 7.48 18.36
N GLY A 308 -24.60 7.71 18.20
CA GLY A 308 -25.17 9.02 17.93
C GLY A 308 -24.81 9.55 16.54
N ASP A 309 -24.12 10.70 16.49
CA ASP A 309 -23.66 11.29 15.23
C ASP A 309 -22.47 10.52 14.64
N LEU A 310 -22.63 10.06 13.40
CA LEU A 310 -21.65 9.18 12.75
C LEU A 310 -20.30 9.86 12.53
N THR A 311 -20.30 11.14 12.15
CA THR A 311 -19.05 11.87 11.87
C THR A 311 -18.27 12.08 13.17
N ASN A 312 -18.93 12.51 14.24
CA ASN A 312 -18.32 12.66 15.55
C ASN A 312 -17.75 11.33 16.08
N ALA A 313 -18.46 10.22 15.87
CA ALA A 313 -17.98 8.90 16.26
C ALA A 313 -16.73 8.46 15.51
N VAL A 314 -16.68 8.72 14.20
CA VAL A 314 -15.48 8.46 13.39
C VAL A 314 -14.30 9.29 13.88
N THR A 315 -14.51 10.56 14.19
CA THR A 315 -13.47 11.43 14.77
C THR A 315 -12.95 10.87 16.09
N LYS A 316 -13.84 10.55 17.04
CA LYS A 316 -13.46 9.95 18.32
C LYS A 316 -12.70 8.63 18.14
N LEU A 317 -13.18 7.75 17.27
CA LEU A 317 -12.51 6.49 16.98
C LEU A 317 -11.08 6.68 16.45
N LEU A 318 -10.87 7.68 15.60
CA LEU A 318 -9.55 8.00 15.03
C LEU A 318 -8.62 8.78 15.97
N GLU A 319 -9.16 9.50 16.95
CA GLU A 319 -8.40 10.32 17.90
C GLU A 319 -8.11 9.57 19.21
N ASP A 320 -9.11 8.88 19.75
CA ASP A 320 -9.09 8.22 21.06
C ASP A 320 -9.00 6.68 20.95
N GLY A 321 -9.06 6.13 19.74
CA GLY A 321 -9.15 4.69 19.51
C GLY A 321 -10.55 4.11 19.83
N PRO A 322 -10.73 2.78 19.75
CA PRO A 322 -12.00 2.12 19.99
C PRO A 322 -12.62 2.41 21.37
N ALA A 323 -11.79 2.54 22.40
CA ALA A 323 -12.25 2.87 23.75
C ALA A 323 -12.92 4.25 23.85
N GLY A 324 -12.63 5.18 22.93
CA GLY A 324 -13.27 6.50 22.85
C GLY A 324 -14.78 6.46 22.59
N LEU A 325 -15.31 5.33 22.15
CA LEU A 325 -16.75 5.08 21.99
C LEU A 325 -17.40 4.45 23.24
N GLY A 326 -16.69 4.47 24.36
CA GLY A 326 -17.17 4.09 25.69
C GLY A 326 -16.72 2.69 26.15
N ASP A 327 -16.51 1.77 25.21
CA ASP A 327 -15.99 0.42 25.46
C ASP A 327 -15.18 -0.06 24.25
N GLU A 328 -14.05 -0.72 24.49
CA GLU A 328 -13.11 -1.12 23.43
C GLU A 328 -13.74 -2.13 22.45
N GLU A 329 -14.42 -3.16 22.96
CA GLU A 329 -15.06 -4.18 22.11
C GLU A 329 -16.16 -3.57 21.25
N ARG A 330 -17.00 -2.71 21.86
CA ARG A 330 -18.02 -1.95 21.13
C ARG A 330 -17.41 -1.06 20.05
N GLY A 331 -16.36 -0.32 20.37
CA GLY A 331 -15.69 0.55 19.40
C GLY A 331 -15.11 -0.23 18.23
N LEU A 332 -14.53 -1.41 18.49
CA LEU A 332 -14.00 -2.30 17.47
C LEU A 332 -15.12 -2.89 16.59
N LEU A 333 -16.27 -3.26 17.16
CA LEU A 333 -17.44 -3.74 16.41
C LEU A 333 -18.03 -2.63 15.51
N PHE A 334 -18.17 -1.42 16.04
CA PHE A 334 -18.58 -0.26 15.25
C PHE A 334 -17.60 0.00 14.11
N TRP A 335 -16.30 -0.02 14.39
CA TRP A 335 -15.28 0.20 13.38
C TRP A 335 -15.32 -0.87 12.28
N ARG A 336 -15.43 -2.16 12.64
CA ARG A 336 -15.56 -3.25 11.66
C ARG A 336 -16.74 -3.01 10.72
N ASP A 337 -17.91 -2.72 11.27
CA ASP A 337 -19.10 -2.47 10.46
C ASP A 337 -18.95 -1.21 9.61
N LEU A 338 -18.39 -0.13 10.15
CA LEU A 338 -18.08 1.08 9.40
C LEU A 338 -17.13 0.78 8.23
N TRP A 339 -16.13 -0.05 8.43
CA TRP A 339 -15.12 -0.42 7.42
C TRP A 339 -15.71 -1.18 6.23
N GLU A 340 -16.85 -1.85 6.42
CA GLU A 340 -17.62 -2.51 5.36
C GLU A 340 -18.50 -1.53 4.58
N GLU A 341 -18.98 -0.48 5.24
CA GLU A 341 -19.87 0.53 4.67
C GLU A 341 -19.15 1.73 4.05
N LEU A 342 -17.89 1.94 4.43
CA LEU A 342 -17.06 3.06 3.97
C LEU A 342 -16.85 3.01 2.46
N ARG A 343 -17.04 4.15 1.80
CA ARG A 343 -16.73 4.34 0.37
C ARG A 343 -15.87 5.56 0.14
N LEU A 344 -15.13 5.57 -0.95
CA LEU A 344 -14.39 6.72 -1.46
C LEU A 344 -15.11 7.28 -2.69
N GLU A 345 -15.28 8.59 -2.70
CA GLU A 345 -15.66 9.35 -3.90
C GLU A 345 -14.39 10.00 -4.47
N GLU A 346 -14.21 9.99 -5.79
CA GLU A 346 -13.02 10.54 -6.44
C GLU A 346 -13.34 11.68 -7.40
N ARG A 347 -12.40 12.62 -7.51
CA ARG A 347 -12.37 13.62 -8.56
C ARG A 347 -10.98 13.73 -9.17
N LEU A 348 -10.93 14.10 -10.45
CA LEU A 348 -9.69 14.32 -11.19
C LEU A 348 -9.41 15.81 -11.30
N VAL A 349 -8.31 16.24 -10.71
CA VAL A 349 -7.89 17.64 -10.63
C VAL A 349 -6.67 17.84 -11.53
N PRO A 350 -6.75 18.66 -12.60
CA PRO A 350 -5.61 18.99 -13.43
C PRO A 350 -4.46 19.55 -12.60
N ILE A 351 -3.26 19.08 -12.89
CA ILE A 351 -2.04 19.63 -12.33
C ILE A 351 -1.62 20.82 -13.20
N ASP A 352 -1.42 21.96 -12.57
CA ASP A 352 -0.85 23.14 -13.21
C ASP A 352 0.56 22.79 -13.74
N ARG A 353 0.80 23.06 -15.03
CA ARG A 353 2.07 22.72 -15.69
C ARG A 353 3.27 23.51 -15.18
N GLU A 354 3.06 24.74 -14.75
CA GLU A 354 4.12 25.60 -14.22
C GLU A 354 4.47 25.20 -12.78
N ARG A 355 3.45 24.85 -12.00
CA ARG A 355 3.64 24.42 -10.61
C ARG A 355 4.12 22.97 -10.49
N GLY A 356 3.69 22.11 -11.40
CA GLY A 356 3.90 20.67 -11.31
C GLY A 356 3.10 20.00 -10.18
N PRO A 357 3.18 18.66 -10.08
CA PRO A 357 2.52 17.90 -9.01
C PRO A 357 3.18 18.17 -7.66
N ASP A 358 2.39 18.01 -6.61
CA ASP A 358 2.91 17.96 -5.24
C ASP A 358 3.52 16.57 -4.97
N LEU A 359 4.83 16.49 -5.13
CA LEU A 359 5.59 15.23 -5.06
C LEU A 359 5.96 14.84 -3.62
N PRO A 360 6.01 13.54 -3.31
CA PRO A 360 6.50 13.08 -2.02
C PRO A 360 7.94 13.53 -1.78
N ARG A 361 8.25 13.84 -0.52
CA ARG A 361 9.59 14.24 -0.11
C ARG A 361 10.61 13.19 -0.55
N GLY A 362 11.59 13.63 -1.33
CA GLY A 362 12.64 12.77 -1.87
C GLY A 362 12.39 12.31 -3.31
N LEU A 363 11.22 12.58 -3.91
CA LEU A 363 10.98 12.47 -5.35
C LEU A 363 11.05 13.86 -5.98
N GLU A 364 11.88 14.02 -7.01
CA GLU A 364 12.04 15.29 -7.72
C GLU A 364 11.26 15.27 -9.06
N PRO A 365 10.88 16.43 -9.63
CA PRO A 365 10.18 16.50 -10.91
C PRO A 365 10.89 15.75 -12.04
N GLN A 366 12.23 15.85 -12.13
CA GLN A 366 13.00 15.12 -13.14
C GLN A 366 12.91 13.59 -13.00
N ASP A 367 12.71 13.06 -11.78
CA ASP A 367 12.57 11.62 -11.57
C ASP A 367 11.24 11.13 -12.16
N LEU A 368 10.17 11.91 -11.97
CA LEU A 368 8.85 11.64 -12.52
C LEU A 368 8.85 11.78 -14.05
N GLU A 369 9.39 12.86 -14.59
CA GLU A 369 9.50 13.08 -16.04
C GLU A 369 10.27 11.94 -16.73
N ALA A 370 11.40 11.53 -16.16
CA ALA A 370 12.20 10.43 -16.69
C ALA A 370 11.49 9.07 -16.58
N ALA A 371 10.63 8.87 -15.59
CA ALA A 371 9.79 7.68 -15.51
C ALA A 371 8.70 7.70 -16.60
N LEU A 372 8.05 8.86 -16.80
CA LEU A 372 6.96 9.02 -17.76
C LEU A 372 7.43 8.98 -19.23
N ALA A 373 8.67 9.35 -19.54
CA ALA A 373 9.18 9.38 -20.91
C ALA A 373 9.02 8.05 -21.68
N GLY A 374 9.04 6.90 -21.00
CA GLY A 374 8.81 5.58 -21.59
C GLY A 374 7.44 4.96 -21.27
N ALA A 375 6.58 5.66 -20.53
CA ALA A 375 5.30 5.14 -20.07
C ALA A 375 4.17 5.40 -21.08
N PRO A 376 3.08 4.60 -21.06
CA PRO A 376 1.88 4.86 -21.86
C PRO A 376 1.33 6.28 -21.66
N ASP A 377 0.71 6.82 -22.71
CA ASP A 377 0.09 8.15 -22.69
C ASP A 377 -1.22 8.20 -21.89
N GLU A 378 -1.86 7.06 -21.71
CA GLU A 378 -3.05 6.91 -20.87
C GLU A 378 -2.70 5.95 -19.74
N LEU A 379 -2.53 6.48 -18.53
CA LEU A 379 -2.02 5.70 -17.41
C LEU A 379 -2.51 6.24 -16.07
N ARG A 380 -2.93 5.35 -15.18
CA ARG A 380 -3.12 5.67 -13.76
C ARG A 380 -2.11 4.92 -12.91
N PHE A 381 -1.39 5.62 -12.04
CA PHE A 381 -0.28 5.04 -11.26
C PHE A 381 -0.16 5.67 -9.87
N GLN A 382 0.44 4.95 -8.93
CA GLN A 382 0.75 5.42 -7.57
C GLN A 382 2.02 6.25 -7.56
N LEU A 383 2.07 7.29 -6.73
CA LEU A 383 3.32 7.97 -6.38
C LEU A 383 4.09 7.23 -5.27
N SER A 384 3.40 6.38 -4.50
CA SER A 384 3.94 5.58 -3.40
C SER A 384 4.65 6.44 -2.35
N ASP A 385 4.00 7.54 -1.95
CA ASP A 385 4.56 8.61 -1.12
C ASP A 385 5.27 8.11 0.13
N GLY A 386 4.61 7.27 0.93
CA GLY A 386 5.19 6.73 2.14
C GLY A 386 6.35 5.76 1.86
N ALA A 387 6.26 4.95 0.80
CA ALA A 387 7.35 4.07 0.37
C ALA A 387 8.58 4.86 -0.09
N VAL A 388 8.40 5.92 -0.89
CA VAL A 388 9.50 6.82 -1.30
C VAL A 388 10.14 7.47 -0.07
N LYS A 389 9.33 8.01 0.84
CA LYS A 389 9.82 8.65 2.06
C LYS A 389 10.62 7.66 2.93
N SER A 390 10.05 6.47 3.17
CA SER A 390 10.73 5.39 3.89
C SER A 390 12.05 5.02 3.23
N PHE A 391 12.05 4.83 1.91
CA PHE A 391 13.21 4.42 1.14
C PHE A 391 14.35 5.44 1.24
N VAL A 392 14.06 6.72 0.98
CA VAL A 392 15.04 7.82 1.09
C VAL A 392 15.57 7.98 2.50
N ASN A 393 14.75 7.73 3.52
CA ASN A 393 15.17 7.76 4.92
C ASN A 393 15.85 6.45 5.38
N THR A 394 15.82 5.38 4.59
CA THR A 394 16.49 4.12 4.93
C THR A 394 17.89 4.05 4.33
N LEU A 395 18.07 4.48 3.09
CA LEU A 395 19.35 4.39 2.38
C LEU A 395 20.56 4.99 3.14
N PRO A 396 20.44 6.14 3.85
CA PRO A 396 21.55 6.73 4.60
C PRO A 396 22.03 5.88 5.79
N LEU A 397 21.21 4.95 6.29
CA LEU A 397 21.60 4.01 7.36
C LEU A 397 22.53 2.91 6.83
N LEU A 398 22.46 2.60 5.54
CA LEU A 398 23.22 1.50 4.95
C LEU A 398 24.72 1.77 4.97
N HIS A 399 25.45 0.78 5.48
CA HIS A 399 26.88 0.64 5.23
C HIS A 399 27.19 0.84 3.73
N PRO A 400 28.35 1.41 3.34
CA PRO A 400 28.67 1.63 1.92
C PRO A 400 28.58 0.38 1.03
N ARG A 401 28.66 -0.80 1.63
CA ARG A 401 28.51 -2.12 0.97
C ARG A 401 27.36 -2.94 1.54
N GLY A 402 26.48 -2.28 2.29
CA GLY A 402 25.28 -2.87 2.86
C GLY A 402 24.22 -3.08 1.80
N ILE A 403 23.21 -3.86 2.17
CA ILE A 403 22.12 -4.27 1.30
C ILE A 403 20.79 -3.89 1.96
N LEU A 404 19.88 -3.34 1.17
CA LEU A 404 18.49 -3.19 1.54
C LEU A 404 17.66 -4.17 0.70
N HIS A 405 16.97 -5.09 1.36
CA HIS A 405 16.04 -6.05 0.75
C HIS A 405 14.61 -5.76 1.20
N LEU A 406 13.70 -5.65 0.23
CA LEU A 406 12.29 -5.45 0.50
C LEU A 406 11.47 -6.44 -0.31
N GLN A 407 10.51 -7.08 0.32
CA GLN A 407 9.55 -7.94 -0.38
C GLN A 407 8.16 -7.31 -0.34
N ASP A 408 7.62 -6.97 -1.50
CA ASP A 408 6.38 -6.20 -1.60
C ASP A 408 5.70 -6.34 -2.98
N LEU A 409 4.58 -5.65 -3.19
CA LEU A 409 3.77 -5.64 -4.41
C LEU A 409 4.27 -4.60 -5.42
N PHE A 410 5.50 -4.81 -5.88
CA PHE A 410 6.16 -3.86 -6.76
C PHE A 410 5.66 -3.88 -8.20
N VAL A 411 5.59 -2.67 -8.76
CA VAL A 411 5.41 -2.37 -10.17
C VAL A 411 6.74 -1.87 -10.70
N ALA A 412 7.51 -2.76 -11.31
CA ALA A 412 8.89 -2.48 -11.70
C ALA A 412 9.01 -1.58 -12.95
N ASP A 413 7.96 -1.54 -13.78
CA ASP A 413 7.84 -0.69 -14.97
C ASP A 413 6.48 0.02 -14.96
N LEU A 414 6.42 1.30 -15.35
CA LEU A 414 5.15 2.02 -15.42
C LEU A 414 4.17 1.42 -16.43
N ALA A 415 4.65 0.77 -17.50
CA ALA A 415 3.78 0.07 -18.45
C ALA A 415 2.99 -1.07 -17.77
N ASP A 416 3.48 -1.62 -16.66
CA ASP A 416 2.80 -2.69 -15.93
C ASP A 416 1.54 -2.22 -15.18
N TYR A 417 1.33 -0.91 -15.07
CA TYR A 417 0.05 -0.33 -14.65
C TYR A 417 -1.06 -0.47 -15.70
N GLY A 418 -0.77 -1.03 -16.86
CA GLY A 418 -1.78 -1.41 -17.86
C GLY A 418 -1.79 -2.91 -18.18
N SER A 419 -1.14 -3.76 -17.37
CA SER A 419 -0.93 -5.18 -17.73
C SER A 419 -1.60 -6.20 -16.78
N GLY A 420 -2.43 -5.76 -15.83
CA GLY A 420 -3.30 -6.65 -15.04
C GLY A 420 -3.30 -6.38 -13.54
N PHE A 421 -3.60 -7.38 -12.71
CA PHE A 421 -3.76 -7.25 -11.25
C PHE A 421 -2.63 -7.94 -10.47
N ARG A 422 -1.88 -7.22 -9.62
CA ARG A 422 -0.75 -7.71 -8.81
C ARG A 422 -1.08 -8.26 -7.41
N GLY A 423 -2.37 -8.43 -7.04
CA GLY A 423 -2.77 -9.13 -5.79
C GLY A 423 -2.48 -8.34 -4.50
N PRO A 424 -2.83 -8.85 -3.29
CA PRO A 424 -4.04 -9.60 -2.91
C PRO A 424 -5.11 -8.71 -2.26
N GLY A 425 -6.40 -9.02 -2.49
CA GLY A 425 -7.53 -8.29 -1.91
C GLY A 425 -7.45 -8.16 -0.38
N LYS A 426 -7.60 -6.93 0.12
CA LYS A 426 -7.84 -6.48 1.52
C LYS A 426 -7.48 -7.48 2.63
N LEU A 427 -6.50 -7.13 3.46
CA LEU A 427 -6.36 -7.71 4.79
C LEU A 427 -7.53 -7.25 5.65
N ASP A 428 -8.07 -8.11 6.50
CA ASP A 428 -9.19 -7.74 7.37
C ASP A 428 -8.81 -6.55 8.25
N GLY A 429 -9.40 -5.38 7.96
CA GLY A 429 -9.10 -4.13 8.68
C GLY A 429 -7.91 -3.30 8.16
N SER A 430 -7.13 -3.78 7.18
CA SER A 430 -5.94 -3.07 6.66
C SER A 430 -6.01 -2.77 5.15
N LEU A 431 -5.21 -1.79 4.73
CA LEU A 431 -5.05 -1.34 3.35
C LEU A 431 -3.73 -1.80 2.77
N LEU A 432 -3.83 -2.34 1.56
CA LEU A 432 -2.70 -2.64 0.70
C LEU A 432 -2.79 -1.80 -0.57
N ASN A 433 -1.64 -1.34 -1.07
CA ASN A 433 -1.52 -0.68 -2.36
C ASN A 433 -0.29 -1.16 -3.13
N TRP A 434 -0.27 -0.89 -4.43
CA TRP A 434 0.88 -1.18 -5.26
C TRP A 434 2.01 -0.20 -4.95
N VAL A 435 3.24 -0.70 -5.02
CA VAL A 435 4.44 0.11 -4.82
C VAL A 435 5.09 0.40 -6.15
N ASN A 436 5.23 1.68 -6.48
CA ASN A 436 5.83 2.14 -7.73
C ASN A 436 7.36 1.96 -7.71
N GLY A 437 7.79 0.75 -8.08
CA GLY A 437 9.19 0.37 -8.17
C GLY A 437 9.96 1.15 -9.24
N ALA A 438 9.29 1.56 -10.33
CA ALA A 438 9.89 2.39 -11.36
C ALA A 438 10.35 3.75 -10.81
N LEU A 439 9.52 4.42 -9.98
CA LEU A 439 9.89 5.66 -9.31
C LEU A 439 10.99 5.45 -8.25
N LEU A 440 10.89 4.38 -7.44
CA LEU A 440 11.95 4.05 -6.47
C LEU A 440 13.32 3.86 -7.14
N ARG A 441 13.35 3.21 -8.31
CA ARG A 441 14.59 3.04 -9.10
C ARG A 441 15.18 4.38 -9.56
N ARG A 442 14.34 5.35 -9.94
CA ARG A 442 14.79 6.70 -10.33
C ARG A 442 15.41 7.44 -9.14
N VAL A 443 14.69 7.47 -8.02
CA VAL A 443 15.18 8.06 -6.77
C VAL A 443 16.50 7.41 -6.33
N ALA A 444 16.58 6.07 -6.34
CA ALA A 444 17.80 5.34 -6.01
C ALA A 444 18.98 5.74 -6.91
N SER A 445 18.76 5.77 -8.23
CA SER A 445 19.81 6.11 -9.18
C SER A 445 20.36 7.53 -8.95
N ARG A 446 19.49 8.49 -8.62
CA ARG A 446 19.90 9.86 -8.26
C ARG A 446 20.70 9.89 -6.95
N LEU A 447 20.35 9.02 -6.00
CA LEU A 447 21.07 8.85 -4.73
C LEU A 447 22.31 7.94 -4.84
N VAL A 448 22.71 7.52 -6.05
CA VAL A 448 23.89 6.67 -6.31
C VAL A 448 23.73 5.25 -5.77
N TYR A 449 22.50 4.72 -5.85
CA TYR A 449 22.18 3.32 -5.58
C TYR A 449 21.68 2.62 -6.84
N ASP A 450 22.04 1.35 -6.98
CA ASP A 450 21.43 0.43 -7.93
C ASP A 450 20.26 -0.29 -7.27
N VAL A 451 19.18 -0.43 -8.03
CA VAL A 451 17.98 -1.15 -7.62
C VAL A 451 17.65 -2.23 -8.63
N ARG A 452 17.43 -3.44 -8.13
CA ARG A 452 16.99 -4.61 -8.91
C ARG A 452 15.67 -5.13 -8.35
N PHE A 453 14.86 -5.71 -9.23
CA PHE A 453 13.60 -6.34 -8.90
C PHE A 453 13.63 -7.77 -9.38
N GLU A 454 13.32 -8.71 -8.49
CA GLU A 454 13.27 -10.14 -8.80
C GLU A 454 11.92 -10.70 -8.34
N PRO A 455 11.21 -11.51 -9.17
CA PRO A 455 9.98 -12.15 -8.73
C PRO A 455 10.22 -13.05 -7.51
N PHE A 456 9.28 -13.10 -6.58
CA PHE A 456 9.36 -14.06 -5.47
C PHE A 456 8.99 -15.47 -5.97
N THR A 457 9.98 -16.29 -6.28
CA THR A 457 9.79 -17.60 -6.94
C THR A 457 9.55 -18.77 -5.98
N TYR A 458 9.77 -18.58 -4.68
CA TYR A 458 9.68 -19.64 -3.69
C TYR A 458 8.25 -20.16 -3.46
N ARG A 459 7.23 -19.31 -3.70
CA ARG A 459 5.82 -19.72 -3.70
C ARG A 459 5.23 -19.66 -5.12
N PRO A 460 4.74 -20.78 -5.68
CA PRO A 460 4.08 -20.78 -6.98
C PRO A 460 2.92 -19.78 -7.04
N GLY A 461 2.90 -18.97 -8.09
CA GLY A 461 1.86 -17.96 -8.31
C GLY A 461 1.92 -16.74 -7.39
N SER A 462 3.02 -16.56 -6.64
CA SER A 462 3.24 -15.31 -5.91
C SER A 462 3.31 -14.12 -6.88
N ARG A 463 2.77 -13.00 -6.44
CA ARG A 463 2.78 -11.72 -7.17
C ARG A 463 3.67 -10.68 -6.50
N THR A 464 4.30 -11.04 -5.38
CA THR A 464 5.29 -10.19 -4.73
C THR A 464 6.61 -10.26 -5.48
N SER A 465 7.41 -9.23 -5.34
CA SER A 465 8.77 -9.17 -5.86
C SER A 465 9.71 -8.69 -4.76
N ILE A 466 10.97 -9.05 -4.87
CA ILE A 466 12.04 -8.58 -4.01
C ILE A 466 12.72 -7.40 -4.71
N LEU A 467 12.76 -6.25 -4.04
CA LEU A 467 13.61 -5.12 -4.38
C LEU A 467 14.91 -5.26 -3.60
N THR A 468 16.03 -5.27 -4.33
CA THR A 468 17.38 -5.19 -3.76
C THR A 468 18.02 -3.85 -4.11
N ALA A 469 18.43 -3.08 -3.09
CA ALA A 469 19.14 -1.82 -3.25
C ALA A 469 20.56 -1.89 -2.66
N THR A 470 21.55 -1.45 -3.44
CA THR A 470 22.97 -1.40 -3.07
C THR A 470 23.62 -0.14 -3.61
N ARG A 471 24.58 0.45 -2.90
CA ARG A 471 25.30 1.63 -3.37
C ARG A 471 26.19 1.27 -4.58
N ARG A 472 26.29 2.17 -5.57
CA ARG A 472 27.17 2.03 -6.74
C ARG A 472 28.65 2.15 -6.41
#